data_AF-A0AAV6QNM7-F1
#
_entry.id   AF-A0AAV6QNM7-F1
#
_cell.length_a   1.000
_cell.length_b   1.000
_cell.length_c   1.000
_cell.angle_alpha   90.00
_cell.angle_beta   90.00
_cell.angle_gamma   90.00
#
_symmetry.space_group_name_H-M   'P 1'
#
loop_
_entity.id
_entity.type
_entity.pdbx_description
1 polymer ?
#
loop_
_entity_poly.entity_id
_entity_poly.type
_entity_poly.pdbx_seq_one_letter_code
_entity_poly.pdbx_strand_id
1 'polypeptide(L)'
;MIRMMIWLMYSTLGPVIAWIWRISRTFLVTPLVSPLVRSVRLALGWREDSGSRGKPERNGGVDAETVGDPEQGPRERKLMDEEEEEEEEEEEAEEGECERVDTTDEFYCDYDSTWESDGSEEEEEEKRGVMKRSSLRSTAAFSEQHFKFRRFEQAAKDMWNYRHDYRFQTRLHHWNRNMLPDEKPNLGFYLGQRPSMPDGVYIHDFHNHWKGSYDMLERVHTFIQWLFPLPEPGMNQEAWPLTKEEIKDFCDSDTAKENLLQSYKLMLDFYGLKLCDEKTGEIKRASNWEDRFYNLNNHSHNNLRITRILKCLGILGFPHFQTPLVQLFLKETLIHGELPSVKDSVLNYFVFAVRDKKQRRDLIQFAYSNYKPKEEFVWCPRRIQMKWLRMDAVTTSYELKSELRHQR
;
A
#
# COMPACT_ATOMS: atom_id res chain seq x y z
N MET A 1 -27.95 26.24 -31.30
CA MET A 1 -27.12 25.14 -31.85
C MET A 1 -25.63 25.49 -31.93
N ILE A 2 -25.15 26.37 -32.83
CA ILE A 2 -23.68 26.60 -33.06
C ILE A 2 -22.84 26.77 -31.77
N ARG A 3 -23.24 27.63 -30.82
CA ARG A 3 -22.53 27.81 -29.53
C ARG A 3 -22.37 26.52 -28.71
N MET A 4 -23.31 25.59 -28.81
CA MET A 4 -23.30 24.30 -28.09
C MET A 4 -22.30 23.32 -28.71
N MET A 5 -22.16 23.32 -30.04
CA MET A 5 -21.15 22.51 -30.74
C MET A 5 -19.73 23.04 -30.49
N ILE A 6 -19.55 24.36 -30.43
CA ILE A 6 -18.26 24.97 -30.06
C ILE A 6 -17.86 24.57 -28.64
N TRP A 7 -18.79 24.58 -27.68
CA TRP A 7 -18.52 24.13 -26.31
C TRP A 7 -18.14 22.63 -26.24
N LEU A 8 -18.83 21.76 -26.99
CA LEU A 8 -18.50 20.33 -27.10
C LEU A 8 -17.11 20.08 -27.72
N MET A 9 -16.71 20.84 -28.74
CA MET A 9 -15.38 20.70 -29.35
C MET A 9 -14.26 21.14 -28.39
N TYR A 10 -14.43 22.23 -27.66
CA TYR A 10 -13.42 22.69 -26.70
C TYR A 10 -13.31 21.80 -25.45
N SER A 11 -14.43 21.26 -24.94
CA SER A 11 -14.43 20.40 -23.74
C SER A 11 -13.85 19.00 -23.99
N THR A 12 -13.99 18.44 -25.19
CA THR A 12 -13.48 17.10 -25.52
C THR A 12 -12.03 17.12 -26.03
N LEU A 13 -11.67 18.07 -26.92
CA LEU A 13 -10.34 18.10 -27.53
C LEU A 13 -9.31 18.93 -26.74
N GLY A 14 -9.75 19.92 -25.96
CA GLY A 14 -8.86 20.77 -25.15
C GLY A 14 -7.94 19.98 -24.21
N PRO A 15 -8.46 19.05 -23.38
CA PRO A 15 -7.64 18.24 -22.49
C PRO A 15 -6.66 17.33 -23.24
N VAL A 16 -7.07 16.73 -24.36
CA VAL A 16 -6.25 15.83 -25.17
C VAL A 16 -5.10 16.58 -25.84
N ILE A 17 -5.38 17.75 -26.43
CA ILE A 17 -4.35 18.60 -27.04
C ILE A 17 -3.37 19.10 -25.97
N ALA A 18 -3.86 19.52 -24.79
CA ALA A 18 -3.01 19.92 -23.67
C ALA A 18 -2.15 18.76 -23.14
N TRP A 19 -2.66 17.53 -23.14
CA TRP A 19 -1.93 16.32 -22.75
C TRP A 19 -0.81 16.00 -23.76
N ILE A 20 -1.11 16.01 -25.07
CA ILE A 20 -0.11 15.86 -26.15
C ILE A 20 1.00 16.90 -26.00
N TRP A 21 0.64 18.19 -25.82
CA TRP A 21 1.60 19.30 -25.66
C TRP A 21 2.45 19.20 -24.38
N ARG A 22 1.96 18.49 -23.36
CA ARG A 22 2.66 18.30 -22.08
C ARG A 22 3.61 17.11 -22.11
N ILE A 23 3.34 16.10 -22.94
CA ILE A 23 4.25 14.98 -23.22
C ILE A 23 5.34 15.40 -24.20
N SER A 24 4.99 16.08 -25.31
CA SER A 24 5.98 16.47 -26.32
C SER A 24 7.03 17.46 -25.80
N ARG A 25 6.76 18.15 -24.69
CA ARG A 25 7.68 19.11 -24.06
C ARG A 25 8.63 18.50 -23.01
N THR A 26 8.61 17.18 -22.80
CA THR A 26 9.64 16.46 -22.01
C THR A 26 10.76 15.85 -22.85
N PHE A 27 10.73 16.01 -24.18
CA PHE A 27 11.82 15.68 -25.10
C PHE A 27 12.19 16.93 -25.91
N LEU A 28 13.49 17.20 -26.09
CA LEU A 28 14.06 18.47 -26.61
C LEU A 28 13.75 19.65 -25.65
N VAL A 29 14.71 20.19 -24.88
CA VAL A 29 15.86 20.99 -25.35
C VAL A 29 17.01 20.89 -24.33
N THR A 30 18.24 20.71 -24.81
CA THR A 30 19.48 21.01 -24.08
C THR A 30 20.05 22.36 -24.49
N PRO A 31 20.62 23.13 -23.55
CA PRO A 31 21.76 23.99 -23.88
C PRO A 31 22.91 23.84 -22.87
N LEU A 32 24.15 23.76 -23.39
CA LEU A 32 25.36 23.96 -22.59
C LEU A 32 25.54 25.45 -22.28
N VAL A 33 25.76 25.82 -21.01
CA VAL A 33 26.72 26.87 -20.60
C VAL A 33 27.32 26.46 -19.25
N SER A 34 28.60 26.76 -19.03
CA SER A 34 29.34 26.58 -17.76
C SER A 34 30.43 27.69 -17.67
N PRO A 35 31.17 27.86 -16.55
CA PRO A 35 30.66 28.52 -15.35
C PRO A 35 31.57 29.70 -14.90
N LEU A 36 31.05 30.70 -14.16
CA LEU A 36 31.80 31.53 -13.19
C LEU A 36 30.96 32.67 -12.59
N VAL A 37 31.08 32.88 -11.27
CA VAL A 37 31.53 34.12 -10.57
C VAL A 37 31.37 33.91 -9.04
N ARG A 38 32.02 34.74 -8.21
CA ARG A 38 32.46 34.45 -6.83
C ARG A 38 32.28 35.67 -5.91
N SER A 39 32.17 35.46 -4.58
CA SER A 39 32.11 36.49 -3.51
C SER A 39 30.72 37.16 -3.38
N VAL A 40 30.21 37.74 -2.28
CA VAL A 40 30.67 38.52 -1.09
C VAL A 40 29.58 38.37 0.01
N ARG A 41 29.73 38.43 1.36
CA ARG A 41 30.84 38.58 2.35
C ARG A 41 30.44 38.07 3.75
N LEU A 42 31.44 37.90 4.62
CA LEU A 42 31.51 38.07 6.10
C LEU A 42 30.26 38.28 6.99
N ALA A 43 30.17 37.41 8.01
CA ALA A 43 30.11 37.69 9.46
C ALA A 43 29.21 38.78 10.07
N LEU A 44 28.49 38.40 11.13
CA LEU A 44 28.74 38.90 12.49
C LEU A 44 28.26 37.85 13.51
N GLY A 45 29.04 37.61 14.56
CA GLY A 45 28.64 36.77 15.69
C GLY A 45 28.33 37.64 16.91
N TRP A 46 27.28 37.31 17.64
CA TRP A 46 26.98 37.87 18.96
C TRP A 46 26.82 36.73 19.97
N ARG A 47 27.26 36.99 21.21
CA ARG A 47 27.39 36.04 22.31
C ARG A 47 26.98 36.75 23.57
N GLU A 48 26.05 36.19 24.35
CA GLU A 48 25.89 36.57 25.75
C GLU A 48 25.39 35.40 26.59
N ASP A 49 25.76 35.41 27.87
CA ASP A 49 25.57 34.34 28.85
C ASP A 49 24.45 34.70 29.86
N SER A 50 24.11 33.72 30.71
CA SER A 50 23.31 33.78 31.96
C SER A 50 21.86 33.25 31.91
N GLY A 51 21.37 32.53 32.94
CA GLY A 51 22.12 31.92 34.05
C GLY A 51 21.31 31.38 35.24
N SER A 52 21.93 30.46 35.97
CA SER A 52 21.71 30.12 37.41
C SER A 52 20.48 29.30 37.87
N ARG A 53 20.80 28.13 38.47
CA ARG A 53 20.24 27.49 39.69
C ARG A 53 18.74 27.15 39.84
N GLY A 54 18.48 25.88 40.19
CA GLY A 54 17.29 25.44 40.93
C GLY A 54 17.20 23.93 41.24
N LYS A 55 17.43 23.52 42.50
CA LYS A 55 17.05 22.20 43.12
C LYS A 55 16.69 22.46 44.60
N PRO A 56 15.65 21.80 45.14
CA PRO A 56 15.80 20.59 45.99
C PRO A 56 14.98 19.40 45.41
N GLU A 57 14.98 18.12 45.84
CA GLU A 57 14.96 17.43 47.18
C GLU A 57 13.62 17.56 47.96
N ARG A 58 13.04 16.55 48.65
CA ARG A 58 13.26 15.07 48.78
C ARG A 58 12.03 14.44 49.51
N ASN A 59 11.98 13.10 49.64
CA ASN A 59 11.09 12.24 50.50
C ASN A 59 9.79 11.72 49.82
N GLY A 60 9.22 10.56 50.19
CA GLY A 60 9.67 9.47 51.09
C GLY A 60 8.53 8.54 51.58
N GLY A 61 8.83 7.25 51.87
CA GLY A 61 7.87 6.18 52.24
C GLY A 61 7.64 5.18 51.08
N VAL A 62 7.81 3.85 51.14
CA VAL A 62 7.81 2.78 52.18
C VAL A 62 6.43 2.24 52.56
N ASP A 63 6.17 0.97 52.22
CA ASP A 63 5.64 -0.12 53.08
C ASP A 63 5.75 -1.49 52.34
N ALA A 64 5.55 -2.63 53.04
CA ALA A 64 5.81 -3.99 52.54
C ALA A 64 4.95 -5.08 53.25
N GLU A 65 5.25 -6.37 52.97
CA GLU A 65 4.76 -7.62 53.63
C GLU A 65 3.38 -8.20 53.24
N THR A 66 3.07 -9.52 53.40
CA THR A 66 3.73 -10.78 52.92
C THR A 66 2.74 -11.98 52.91
N VAL A 67 3.08 -13.07 52.18
CA VAL A 67 2.64 -14.51 52.31
C VAL A 67 1.18 -14.91 51.98
N GLY A 68 1.02 -16.02 51.23
CA GLY A 68 -0.21 -16.85 51.20
C GLY A 68 -0.28 -17.92 50.09
N ASP A 69 0.08 -19.17 50.38
CA ASP A 69 -0.02 -20.40 49.53
C ASP A 69 -0.04 -21.62 50.50
N PRO A 70 -0.81 -22.73 50.33
CA PRO A 70 -0.62 -23.73 49.25
C PRO A 70 -1.88 -24.52 48.76
N GLU A 71 -1.76 -25.25 47.64
CA GLU A 71 -1.87 -26.74 47.50
C GLU A 71 -2.01 -27.21 46.03
N GLN A 72 -1.85 -28.52 45.75
CA GLN A 72 -1.55 -29.05 44.40
C GLN A 72 -2.49 -30.15 43.85
N GLY A 73 -2.74 -30.08 42.54
CA GLY A 73 -2.95 -31.25 41.66
C GLY A 73 -4.42 -31.64 41.33
N PRO A 74 -4.63 -32.54 40.34
CA PRO A 74 -3.63 -33.23 39.49
C PRO A 74 -3.46 -32.63 38.08
N ARG A 75 -2.31 -32.87 37.44
CA ARG A 75 -2.02 -32.56 36.03
C ARG A 75 -2.12 -33.83 35.19
N GLU A 76 -2.97 -33.88 34.17
CA GLU A 76 -2.91 -34.93 33.11
C GLU A 76 -3.72 -34.61 31.83
N ARG A 77 -4.18 -33.37 31.66
CA ARG A 77 -4.93 -32.91 30.48
C ARG A 77 -4.52 -31.47 30.11
N LYS A 78 -3.21 -31.26 30.09
CA LYS A 78 -2.59 -29.99 29.75
C LYS A 78 -1.39 -30.14 28.82
N LEU A 79 -0.72 -31.30 28.86
CA LEU A 79 0.42 -31.61 27.99
C LEU A 79 0.10 -31.66 26.49
N MET A 80 -1.12 -32.05 26.06
CA MET A 80 -1.46 -31.93 24.63
C MET A 80 -1.69 -30.47 24.22
N ASP A 81 -2.46 -29.73 25.01
CA ASP A 81 -2.71 -28.30 24.78
C ASP A 81 -1.39 -27.50 24.85
N GLU A 82 -0.48 -27.85 25.76
CA GLU A 82 0.85 -27.25 25.92
C GLU A 82 1.84 -27.71 24.82
N GLU A 83 1.74 -28.94 24.30
CA GLU A 83 2.55 -29.39 23.14
C GLU A 83 2.04 -28.78 21.81
N GLU A 84 0.72 -28.58 21.63
CA GLU A 84 0.17 -27.85 20.47
C GLU A 84 0.43 -26.33 20.56
N GLU A 85 0.37 -25.72 21.76
CA GLU A 85 0.80 -24.32 21.98
C GLU A 85 2.33 -24.16 21.81
N GLU A 86 3.17 -25.11 22.25
CA GLU A 86 4.63 -25.07 22.01
C GLU A 86 5.01 -25.33 20.53
N GLU A 87 4.30 -26.18 19.78
CA GLU A 87 4.51 -26.31 18.32
C GLU A 87 4.06 -25.05 17.54
N GLU A 88 2.95 -24.38 17.92
CA GLU A 88 2.59 -23.08 17.34
C GLU A 88 3.57 -21.95 17.72
N GLU A 89 4.09 -21.90 18.97
CA GLU A 89 5.13 -20.94 19.36
C GLU A 89 6.49 -21.24 18.69
N GLU A 90 6.88 -22.50 18.45
CA GLU A 90 8.10 -22.82 17.69
C GLU A 90 7.97 -22.51 16.18
N GLU A 91 6.80 -22.70 15.54
CA GLU A 91 6.58 -22.23 14.16
C GLU A 91 6.59 -20.69 14.07
N GLU A 92 5.95 -19.96 15.00
CA GLU A 92 6.06 -18.50 15.06
C GLU A 92 7.50 -18.02 15.37
N ALA A 93 8.31 -18.81 16.09
CA ALA A 93 9.72 -18.50 16.36
C ALA A 93 10.64 -18.72 15.15
N GLU A 94 10.53 -19.81 14.39
CA GLU A 94 11.32 -20.01 13.15
C GLU A 94 10.89 -19.08 12.01
N GLU A 95 9.61 -18.70 11.91
CA GLU A 95 9.17 -17.62 11.00
C GLU A 95 9.52 -16.21 11.53
N GLY A 96 9.74 -16.07 12.83
CA GLY A 96 9.94 -14.80 13.54
C GLY A 96 11.26 -14.08 13.23
N GLU A 97 12.35 -14.81 12.97
CA GLU A 97 13.61 -14.20 12.52
C GLU A 97 13.52 -13.71 11.06
N CYS A 98 12.95 -12.50 10.91
CA CYS A 98 13.05 -11.69 9.70
C CYS A 98 14.51 -11.24 9.48
N GLU A 99 15.34 -12.14 8.94
CA GLU A 99 16.77 -11.96 8.65
C GLU A 99 17.04 -10.57 8.05
N ARG A 100 17.77 -9.73 8.80
CA ARG A 100 17.96 -8.29 8.48
C ARG A 100 18.73 -8.14 7.17
N VAL A 101 17.99 -7.90 6.08
CA VAL A 101 18.57 -7.85 4.74
C VAL A 101 19.60 -6.74 4.61
N ASP A 102 20.75 -7.10 4.05
CA ASP A 102 21.89 -6.23 3.81
C ASP A 102 21.59 -5.22 2.67
N THR A 103 21.82 -3.94 2.93
CA THR A 103 21.69 -2.83 1.96
C THR A 103 22.58 -2.93 0.71
N THR A 104 23.45 -3.94 0.62
CA THR A 104 24.26 -4.27 -0.55
C THR A 104 23.67 -5.39 -1.41
N ASP A 105 22.56 -6.00 -1.01
CA ASP A 105 21.95 -7.12 -1.73
C ASP A 105 21.31 -6.72 -3.08
N GLU A 106 21.31 -7.66 -4.03
CA GLU A 106 20.68 -7.45 -5.33
C GLU A 106 19.14 -7.34 -5.15
N PHE A 107 18.53 -6.36 -5.81
CA PHE A 107 17.12 -5.96 -5.63
C PHE A 107 16.72 -5.48 -4.22
N TYR A 108 17.67 -5.12 -3.35
CA TYR A 108 17.35 -4.36 -2.13
C TYR A 108 16.78 -2.98 -2.48
N CYS A 109 15.62 -2.63 -1.91
CA CYS A 109 14.97 -1.33 -2.14
C CYS A 109 14.86 -0.52 -0.84
N ASP A 110 15.45 0.67 -0.81
CA ASP A 110 15.40 1.64 0.31
C ASP A 110 13.96 2.01 0.78
N TYR A 111 12.93 1.70 -0.01
CA TYR A 111 11.53 2.03 0.28
C TYR A 111 10.67 0.80 0.61
N ASP A 112 11.26 -0.41 0.67
CA ASP A 112 10.55 -1.65 1.00
C ASP A 112 10.82 -2.14 2.44
N SER A 113 10.12 -1.52 3.40
CA SER A 113 10.11 -1.90 4.81
C SER A 113 9.37 -3.25 5.11
N THR A 114 9.39 -4.20 4.19
CA THR A 114 8.82 -5.56 4.35
C THR A 114 9.80 -6.54 5.01
N TRP A 115 11.10 -6.28 4.85
CA TRP A 115 12.21 -7.12 5.34
C TRP A 115 12.98 -6.49 6.50
N GLU A 116 12.41 -5.44 7.11
CA GLU A 116 12.95 -4.78 8.29
C GLU A 116 12.22 -5.26 9.54
N SER A 117 13.00 -5.60 10.58
CA SER A 117 12.52 -5.80 11.95
C SER A 117 11.74 -4.59 12.48
N ASP A 118 10.83 -4.81 13.42
CA ASP A 118 10.06 -3.74 14.07
C ASP A 118 10.91 -2.96 15.10
N GLY A 119 11.80 -2.12 14.57
CA GLY A 119 12.56 -1.13 15.35
C GLY A 119 11.70 0.07 15.76
N SER A 120 12.21 0.88 16.68
CA SER A 120 11.54 2.11 17.11
C SER A 120 11.49 3.17 15.99
N GLU A 121 10.53 4.11 16.08
CA GLU A 121 10.41 5.23 15.12
C GLU A 121 11.69 6.09 15.04
N GLU A 122 12.54 6.06 16.07
CA GLU A 122 13.82 6.75 16.11
C GLU A 122 14.88 6.11 15.18
N GLU A 123 14.89 4.78 15.00
CA GLU A 123 15.77 4.12 14.02
C GLU A 123 15.39 4.49 12.57
N GLU A 124 14.10 4.71 12.28
CA GLU A 124 13.64 5.12 10.95
C GLU A 124 14.10 6.55 10.60
N GLU A 125 14.07 7.47 11.56
CA GLU A 125 14.55 8.84 11.41
C GLU A 125 16.08 8.92 11.15
N GLU A 126 16.90 8.04 11.74
CA GLU A 126 18.35 8.09 11.53
C GLU A 126 18.76 7.48 10.16
N LYS A 127 18.17 6.35 9.75
CA LYS A 127 18.35 5.74 8.40
C LYS A 127 18.08 6.74 7.27
N ARG A 128 17.16 7.68 7.49
CA ARG A 128 16.79 8.81 6.60
C ARG A 128 17.99 9.67 6.16
N GLY A 129 19.06 9.71 6.97
CA GLY A 129 20.32 10.40 6.67
C GLY A 129 21.27 9.63 5.73
N VAL A 130 21.05 8.32 5.56
CA VAL A 130 21.79 7.42 4.67
C VAL A 130 21.10 7.33 3.31
N MET A 131 19.78 7.20 3.31
CA MET A 131 18.91 7.02 2.12
C MET A 131 19.06 8.13 1.05
N LYS A 132 19.57 9.32 1.42
CA LYS A 132 19.91 10.40 0.47
C LYS A 132 21.23 10.19 -0.29
N ARG A 133 21.97 9.11 -0.05
CA ARG A 133 23.32 8.86 -0.60
C ARG A 133 23.45 7.59 -1.44
N SER A 134 22.43 6.72 -1.49
CA SER A 134 22.45 5.41 -2.16
C SER A 134 22.40 5.46 -3.69
N SER A 135 22.02 6.60 -4.29
CA SER A 135 21.74 6.81 -5.73
C SER A 135 22.92 6.60 -6.71
N LEU A 136 24.02 5.96 -6.31
CA LEU A 136 25.23 5.72 -7.10
C LEU A 136 25.72 4.26 -7.01
N ARG A 137 24.82 3.31 -7.27
CA ARG A 137 25.16 1.89 -7.50
C ARG A 137 24.53 1.38 -8.79
N SER A 138 25.34 1.23 -9.84
CA SER A 138 24.95 0.54 -11.08
C SER A 138 26.20 -0.03 -11.75
N THR A 139 26.51 -1.29 -11.46
CA THR A 139 27.44 -2.11 -12.25
C THR A 139 26.62 -2.83 -13.32
N ALA A 140 27.00 -2.69 -14.59
CA ALA A 140 26.13 -3.03 -15.70
C ALA A 140 25.93 -4.55 -15.92
N ALA A 141 24.71 -5.03 -15.68
CA ALA A 141 24.18 -6.29 -16.20
C ALA A 141 22.67 -6.14 -16.49
N PHE A 142 22.17 -6.91 -17.46
CA PHE A 142 20.75 -7.09 -17.85
C PHE A 142 19.81 -5.87 -17.77
N SER A 143 19.58 -5.24 -18.93
CA SER A 143 18.72 -4.07 -19.11
C SER A 143 17.27 -4.25 -18.62
N GLU A 144 16.69 -5.45 -18.77
CA GLU A 144 15.28 -5.69 -18.46
C GLU A 144 15.01 -5.88 -16.96
N GLN A 145 15.83 -6.67 -16.25
CA GLN A 145 15.74 -6.78 -14.78
C GLN A 145 15.92 -5.41 -14.13
N HIS A 146 16.93 -4.64 -14.57
CA HIS A 146 17.15 -3.27 -14.08
C HIS A 146 15.98 -2.32 -14.40
N PHE A 147 15.30 -2.48 -15.55
CA PHE A 147 14.09 -1.71 -15.87
C PHE A 147 12.90 -2.10 -15.00
N LYS A 148 12.65 -3.40 -14.79
CA LYS A 148 11.61 -3.91 -13.88
C LYS A 148 11.86 -3.43 -12.45
N PHE A 149 13.09 -3.57 -11.94
CA PHE A 149 13.47 -3.12 -10.60
C PHE A 149 13.33 -1.60 -10.44
N ARG A 150 13.70 -0.78 -11.43
CA ARG A 150 13.47 0.67 -11.40
C ARG A 150 11.99 1.06 -11.41
N ARG A 151 11.10 0.24 -11.99
CA ARG A 151 9.64 0.45 -11.91
C ARG A 151 9.12 0.08 -10.52
N PHE A 152 9.61 -1.02 -9.95
CA PHE A 152 9.33 -1.40 -8.56
C PHE A 152 9.79 -0.32 -7.57
N GLU A 153 11.04 0.14 -7.64
CA GLU A 153 11.59 1.17 -6.75
C GLU A 153 10.80 2.49 -6.82
N GLN A 154 10.27 2.85 -7.99
CA GLN A 154 9.41 4.02 -8.15
C GLN A 154 7.96 3.81 -7.62
N ALA A 155 7.46 2.57 -7.59
CA ALA A 155 6.21 2.21 -6.96
C ALA A 155 6.35 2.08 -5.43
N ALA A 156 7.43 1.47 -4.95
CA ALA A 156 7.78 1.33 -3.55
C ALA A 156 7.85 2.70 -2.86
N LYS A 157 8.39 3.73 -3.51
CA LYS A 157 8.32 5.13 -3.03
C LYS A 157 6.89 5.62 -2.73
N ASP A 158 5.91 5.26 -3.56
CA ASP A 158 4.50 5.62 -3.34
C ASP A 158 3.88 4.78 -2.20
N MET A 159 4.12 3.47 -2.21
CA MET A 159 3.63 2.55 -1.18
C MET A 159 4.23 2.86 0.20
N TRP A 160 5.48 3.28 0.26
CA TRP A 160 6.16 3.74 1.47
C TRP A 160 5.50 5.01 2.02
N ASN A 161 5.28 6.04 1.19
CA ASN A 161 4.57 7.26 1.63
C ASN A 161 3.17 6.93 2.19
N TYR A 162 2.49 5.96 1.58
CA TYR A 162 1.19 5.47 2.04
C TYR A 162 1.25 4.75 3.40
N ARG A 163 2.19 3.81 3.59
CA ARG A 163 2.30 3.04 4.85
C ARG A 163 2.76 3.91 6.03
N HIS A 164 3.58 4.95 5.79
CA HIS A 164 4.04 5.90 6.82
C HIS A 164 3.14 7.16 6.88
N ASP A 165 1.82 6.95 6.81
CA ASP A 165 0.73 7.91 7.01
C ASP A 165 0.91 9.28 6.33
N TYR A 166 1.51 9.29 5.14
CA TYR A 166 1.81 10.48 4.33
C TYR A 166 2.60 11.58 5.07
N ARG A 167 3.36 11.22 6.13
CA ARG A 167 4.12 12.13 7.03
C ARG A 167 4.98 13.18 6.32
N PHE A 168 5.38 12.91 5.07
CA PHE A 168 6.32 13.74 4.31
C PHE A 168 5.72 14.53 3.14
N GLN A 169 4.39 14.48 2.90
CA GLN A 169 3.76 15.26 1.83
C GLN A 169 3.62 16.75 2.20
N THR A 170 4.69 17.52 2.01
CA THR A 170 4.68 19.00 2.14
C THR A 170 3.58 19.66 1.30
N ARG A 171 3.15 19.00 0.22
CA ARG A 171 2.08 19.46 -0.68
C ARG A 171 0.68 19.48 -0.06
N LEU A 172 0.38 18.81 1.06
CA LEU A 172 -0.99 18.89 1.62
C LEU A 172 -1.34 20.30 2.13
N HIS A 173 -0.33 21.08 2.52
CA HIS A 173 -0.44 22.45 3.04
C HIS A 173 -0.99 23.50 2.04
N HIS A 174 -1.14 23.18 0.74
CA HIS A 174 -1.75 24.12 -0.22
C HIS A 174 -3.23 23.83 -0.53
N TRP A 175 -3.66 22.56 -0.47
CA TRP A 175 -5.08 22.21 -0.59
C TRP A 175 -5.86 22.62 0.67
N ASN A 176 -5.31 22.31 1.85
CA ASN A 176 -5.93 22.62 3.14
C ASN A 176 -6.02 24.14 3.44
N ARG A 177 -5.36 25.01 2.66
CA ARG A 177 -5.34 26.46 2.89
C ARG A 177 -6.71 27.14 2.71
N ASN A 178 -7.63 26.49 1.98
CA ASN A 178 -8.98 27.00 1.71
C ASN A 178 -10.10 26.24 2.44
N MET A 179 -9.78 25.20 3.23
CA MET A 179 -10.78 24.49 4.03
C MET A 179 -10.96 25.20 5.37
N LEU A 180 -12.19 25.25 5.88
CA LEU A 180 -12.43 25.52 7.29
C LEU A 180 -12.00 24.28 8.10
N PRO A 181 -11.38 24.43 9.30
CA PRO A 181 -10.87 23.30 10.07
C PRO A 181 -11.89 22.19 10.35
N ASP A 182 -13.16 22.57 10.59
CA ASP A 182 -14.24 21.64 10.92
C ASP A 182 -14.89 20.98 9.68
N GLU A 183 -14.54 21.39 8.44
CA GLU A 183 -15.14 20.78 7.25
C GLU A 183 -14.55 19.39 6.97
N LYS A 184 -15.38 18.37 7.20
CA LYS A 184 -15.13 16.95 6.91
C LYS A 184 -15.99 16.51 5.71
N PRO A 185 -15.65 16.91 4.47
CA PRO A 185 -16.51 16.74 3.30
C PRO A 185 -16.62 15.30 2.82
N ASN A 186 -15.58 14.47 3.00
CA ASN A 186 -15.64 13.06 2.67
C ASN A 186 -16.57 12.35 3.66
N LEU A 187 -16.41 12.59 4.96
CA LEU A 187 -17.33 12.05 5.97
C LEU A 187 -18.78 12.50 5.72
N GLY A 188 -18.99 13.78 5.39
CA GLY A 188 -20.31 14.29 4.98
C GLY A 188 -20.90 13.61 3.74
N PHE A 189 -20.08 13.23 2.75
CA PHE A 189 -20.51 12.40 1.62
C PHE A 189 -20.90 10.98 2.07
N TYR A 190 -20.11 10.37 2.94
CA TYR A 190 -20.37 9.02 3.47
C TYR A 190 -21.58 8.93 4.40
N LEU A 191 -21.92 10.01 5.11
CA LEU A 191 -23.15 10.13 5.87
C LEU A 191 -24.36 10.52 5.01
N GLY A 192 -24.19 10.62 3.68
CA GLY A 192 -25.26 11.00 2.73
C GLY A 192 -25.68 12.47 2.80
N GLN A 193 -24.94 13.31 3.54
CA GLN A 193 -25.25 14.73 3.78
C GLN A 193 -24.76 15.65 2.66
N ARG A 194 -23.77 15.20 1.87
CA ARG A 194 -23.21 15.93 0.72
C ARG A 194 -23.19 15.00 -0.52
N PRO A 195 -23.41 15.54 -1.73
CA PRO A 195 -23.18 14.80 -2.96
C PRO A 195 -21.68 14.76 -3.31
N SER A 196 -21.29 13.82 -4.16
CA SER A 196 -20.01 13.87 -4.87
C SER A 196 -19.99 15.02 -5.88
N MET A 197 -18.83 15.65 -6.04
CA MET A 197 -18.60 16.74 -7.01
C MET A 197 -17.61 16.31 -8.10
N PRO A 198 -17.74 16.78 -9.35
CA PRO A 198 -18.73 17.76 -9.83
C PRO A 198 -20.12 17.20 -10.18
N ASP A 199 -20.30 15.87 -10.18
CA ASP A 199 -21.44 15.21 -10.82
C ASP A 199 -22.77 15.27 -10.03
N GLY A 200 -22.74 15.64 -8.75
CA GLY A 200 -23.94 15.85 -7.92
C GLY A 200 -24.58 14.56 -7.35
N VAL A 201 -23.90 13.41 -7.45
CA VAL A 201 -24.44 12.08 -7.11
C VAL A 201 -24.18 11.75 -5.64
N TYR A 202 -25.20 11.31 -4.88
CA TYR A 202 -25.04 10.92 -3.47
C TYR A 202 -24.55 9.47 -3.33
N ILE A 203 -23.99 9.12 -2.16
CA ILE A 203 -23.44 7.77 -1.92
C ILE A 203 -24.49 6.66 -2.11
N HIS A 204 -25.73 6.89 -1.69
CA HIS A 204 -26.84 5.96 -1.88
C HIS A 204 -27.24 5.79 -3.36
N ASP A 205 -27.07 6.81 -4.21
CA ASP A 205 -27.34 6.67 -5.64
C ASP A 205 -26.33 5.75 -6.33
N PHE A 206 -25.05 5.80 -5.92
CA PHE A 206 -24.05 4.86 -6.40
C PHE A 206 -24.43 3.42 -6.02
N HIS A 207 -24.81 3.18 -4.77
CA HIS A 207 -25.17 1.83 -4.30
C HIS A 207 -26.45 1.29 -4.95
N ASN A 208 -27.49 2.12 -5.09
CA ASN A 208 -28.79 1.72 -5.60
C ASN A 208 -28.86 1.64 -7.14
N HIS A 209 -28.13 2.50 -7.86
CA HIS A 209 -28.34 2.69 -9.31
C HIS A 209 -27.12 2.36 -10.18
N TRP A 210 -25.89 2.31 -9.63
CA TRP A 210 -24.68 2.06 -10.43
C TRP A 210 -24.25 0.58 -10.46
N LYS A 211 -24.81 -0.27 -9.59
CA LYS A 211 -24.56 -1.72 -9.65
C LYS A 211 -25.11 -2.31 -10.95
N GLY A 212 -24.31 -3.14 -11.64
CA GLY A 212 -24.62 -3.61 -12.99
C GLY A 212 -24.44 -2.57 -14.12
N SER A 213 -24.42 -1.27 -13.80
CA SER A 213 -24.28 -0.16 -14.76
C SER A 213 -22.82 0.06 -15.19
N TYR A 214 -22.14 -0.99 -15.64
CA TYR A 214 -20.67 -1.03 -15.81
C TYR A 214 -20.12 0.03 -16.76
N ASP A 215 -20.82 0.36 -17.85
CA ASP A 215 -20.42 1.45 -18.78
C ASP A 215 -20.32 2.82 -18.10
N MET A 216 -21.09 3.03 -17.03
CA MET A 216 -21.08 4.28 -16.25
C MET A 216 -19.89 4.31 -15.28
N LEU A 217 -19.64 3.18 -14.59
CA LEU A 217 -18.46 3.00 -13.72
C LEU A 217 -17.14 3.02 -14.51
N GLU A 218 -17.15 2.59 -15.78
CA GLU A 218 -15.98 2.70 -16.64
C GLU A 218 -15.76 4.15 -17.08
N ARG A 219 -16.75 4.75 -17.74
CA ARG A 219 -16.67 6.07 -18.38
C ARG A 219 -16.55 7.26 -17.41
N VAL A 220 -17.12 7.18 -16.22
CA VAL A 220 -17.04 8.28 -15.24
C VAL A 220 -15.79 8.10 -14.38
N HIS A 221 -14.89 9.08 -14.38
CA HIS A 221 -13.61 8.99 -13.65
C HIS A 221 -13.58 9.77 -12.33
N THR A 222 -14.55 10.67 -12.12
CA THR A 222 -14.65 11.59 -10.97
C THR A 222 -15.07 10.92 -9.66
N PHE A 223 -15.94 9.90 -9.72
CA PHE A 223 -16.52 9.26 -8.54
C PHE A 223 -15.50 8.53 -7.65
N ILE A 224 -14.43 7.96 -8.23
CA ILE A 224 -13.54 7.04 -7.51
C ILE A 224 -12.79 7.73 -6.36
N GLN A 225 -12.65 9.05 -6.41
CA GLN A 225 -12.04 9.83 -5.33
C GLN A 225 -12.98 10.10 -4.16
N TRP A 226 -14.30 10.05 -4.40
CA TRP A 226 -15.33 10.16 -3.36
C TRP A 226 -15.69 8.78 -2.78
N LEU A 227 -15.84 7.75 -3.62
CA LEU A 227 -16.05 6.37 -3.15
C LEU A 227 -14.81 5.76 -2.50
N PHE A 228 -13.61 6.26 -2.75
CA PHE A 228 -12.37 5.83 -2.09
C PHE A 228 -11.46 7.05 -1.85
N PRO A 229 -11.73 7.86 -0.82
CA PRO A 229 -10.93 9.05 -0.52
C PRO A 229 -9.57 8.65 0.07
N LEU A 230 -8.56 9.51 -0.09
CA LEU A 230 -7.19 9.30 0.37
C LEU A 230 -6.60 10.63 0.86
N PRO A 231 -5.58 10.63 1.74
CA PRO A 231 -4.83 11.83 2.10
C PRO A 231 -4.07 12.47 0.94
N GLU A 232 -3.87 11.75 -0.17
CA GLU A 232 -3.25 12.30 -1.37
C GLU A 232 -4.29 12.77 -2.42
N PRO A 233 -4.07 13.96 -3.03
CA PRO A 233 -4.96 14.51 -4.04
C PRO A 233 -4.92 13.66 -5.33
N GLY A 234 -6.08 13.50 -5.97
CA GLY A 234 -6.22 12.80 -7.24
C GLY A 234 -6.37 13.73 -8.45
N MET A 235 -7.09 13.25 -9.47
CA MET A 235 -7.30 13.92 -10.75
C MET A 235 -8.52 14.85 -10.74
N ASN A 236 -9.60 14.44 -10.05
CA ASN A 236 -10.74 15.29 -9.70
C ASN A 236 -10.30 16.28 -8.62
N GLN A 237 -10.40 17.58 -8.92
CA GLN A 237 -9.96 18.66 -8.02
C GLN A 237 -11.04 19.08 -7.01
N GLU A 238 -12.29 18.67 -7.23
CA GLU A 238 -13.42 18.91 -6.32
C GLU A 238 -13.46 17.90 -5.15
N ALA A 239 -12.74 16.78 -5.27
CA ALA A 239 -12.66 15.73 -4.26
C ALA A 239 -11.50 16.00 -3.29
N TRP A 240 -11.84 16.29 -2.04
CA TRP A 240 -10.90 16.77 -1.02
C TRP A 240 -10.00 15.65 -0.47
N PRO A 241 -8.70 15.90 -0.23
CA PRO A 241 -7.84 14.93 0.46
C PRO A 241 -8.31 14.67 1.89
N LEU A 242 -8.23 13.41 2.35
CA LEU A 242 -8.56 13.05 3.74
C LEU A 242 -7.63 13.74 4.73
N THR A 243 -8.20 14.30 5.79
CA THR A 243 -7.44 14.76 6.97
C THR A 243 -7.29 13.62 8.00
N LYS A 244 -6.29 13.70 8.89
CA LYS A 244 -6.12 12.71 9.97
C LYS A 244 -7.31 12.68 10.94
N GLU A 245 -7.95 13.83 11.14
CA GLU A 245 -9.15 13.96 11.98
C GLU A 245 -10.38 13.36 11.29
N GLU A 246 -10.56 13.62 9.99
CA GLU A 246 -11.64 13.02 9.19
C GLU A 246 -11.51 11.49 9.13
N ILE A 247 -10.29 10.95 9.02
CA ILE A 247 -10.04 9.49 9.10
C ILE A 247 -10.48 8.93 10.46
N LYS A 248 -10.19 9.63 11.56
CA LYS A 248 -10.59 9.19 12.89
C LYS A 248 -12.12 9.16 13.03
N ASP A 249 -12.78 10.27 12.73
CA ASP A 249 -14.24 10.39 12.85
C ASP A 249 -14.98 9.44 11.88
N PHE A 250 -14.37 9.10 10.74
CA PHE A 250 -14.84 8.05 9.84
C PHE A 250 -14.74 6.67 10.50
N CYS A 251 -13.58 6.33 11.07
CA CYS A 251 -13.37 5.06 11.75
C CYS A 251 -14.24 4.91 13.01
N ASP A 252 -14.61 6.02 13.65
CA ASP A 252 -15.56 6.07 14.78
C ASP A 252 -17.04 6.03 14.31
N SER A 253 -17.32 5.90 12.99
CA SER A 253 -18.69 5.92 12.42
C SER A 253 -19.08 4.64 11.67
N ASP A 254 -19.98 3.85 12.26
CA ASP A 254 -20.53 2.62 11.65
C ASP A 254 -21.24 2.89 10.30
N THR A 255 -21.99 3.99 10.19
CA THR A 255 -22.65 4.39 8.94
C THR A 255 -21.65 4.66 7.81
N ALA A 256 -20.51 5.30 8.12
CA ALA A 256 -19.48 5.55 7.13
C ALA A 256 -18.77 4.26 6.70
N LYS A 257 -18.46 3.38 7.66
CA LYS A 257 -17.91 2.03 7.42
C LYS A 257 -18.82 1.16 6.56
N GLU A 258 -20.12 1.07 6.87
CA GLU A 258 -21.08 0.31 6.06
C GLU A 258 -21.16 0.85 4.64
N ASN A 259 -21.19 2.17 4.46
CA ASN A 259 -21.22 2.77 3.14
C ASN A 259 -19.89 2.60 2.36
N LEU A 260 -18.73 2.43 3.02
CA LEU A 260 -17.49 1.99 2.36
C LEU A 260 -17.55 0.51 1.97
N LEU A 261 -18.09 -0.34 2.85
CA LEU A 261 -18.29 -1.76 2.57
C LEU A 261 -19.22 -1.97 1.36
N GLN A 262 -20.30 -1.20 1.23
CA GLN A 262 -21.17 -1.23 0.04
C GLN A 262 -20.49 -0.65 -1.20
N SER A 263 -19.67 0.40 -1.06
CA SER A 263 -18.84 0.93 -2.17
C SER A 263 -17.80 -0.08 -2.64
N TYR A 264 -17.22 -0.87 -1.73
CA TYR A 264 -16.29 -1.96 -2.03
C TYR A 264 -17.00 -3.12 -2.74
N LYS A 265 -18.17 -3.57 -2.23
CA LYS A 265 -19.04 -4.57 -2.88
C LYS A 265 -19.41 -4.15 -4.31
N LEU A 266 -19.70 -2.87 -4.55
CA LEU A 266 -19.97 -2.29 -5.88
C LEU A 266 -18.76 -2.37 -6.82
N MET A 267 -17.56 -2.03 -6.35
CA MET A 267 -16.36 -2.09 -7.18
C MET A 267 -15.89 -3.53 -7.46
N LEU A 268 -16.05 -4.45 -6.51
CA LEU A 268 -15.80 -5.88 -6.76
C LEU A 268 -16.69 -6.41 -7.90
N ASP A 269 -18.00 -6.13 -7.86
CA ASP A 269 -18.97 -6.53 -8.90
C ASP A 269 -18.56 -6.00 -10.29
N PHE A 270 -18.10 -4.74 -10.35
CA PHE A 270 -17.55 -4.10 -11.55
C PHE A 270 -16.21 -4.68 -12.04
N TYR A 271 -15.42 -5.29 -11.16
CA TYR A 271 -14.19 -6.02 -11.51
C TYR A 271 -14.41 -7.52 -11.78
N GLY A 272 -15.66 -8.02 -11.69
CA GLY A 272 -15.96 -9.44 -11.92
C GLY A 272 -15.73 -10.31 -10.69
N LEU A 273 -15.76 -9.72 -9.50
CA LEU A 273 -15.44 -10.34 -8.22
C LEU A 273 -16.62 -10.22 -7.25
N LYS A 274 -16.69 -11.11 -6.26
CA LYS A 274 -17.72 -11.08 -5.21
C LYS A 274 -17.11 -11.37 -3.83
N LEU A 275 -17.46 -10.51 -2.87
CA LEU A 275 -17.26 -10.74 -1.44
C LEU A 275 -18.16 -11.89 -0.96
N CYS A 276 -17.56 -12.86 -0.27
CA CYS A 276 -18.22 -14.04 0.27
C CYS A 276 -18.38 -13.96 1.78
N ASP A 277 -17.37 -13.42 2.46
CA ASP A 277 -17.38 -13.20 3.91
C ASP A 277 -16.82 -11.81 4.25
N GLU A 278 -17.54 -11.07 5.10
CA GLU A 278 -17.28 -9.66 5.41
C GLU A 278 -16.34 -9.47 6.62
N LYS A 279 -16.03 -10.56 7.35
CA LYS A 279 -15.11 -10.58 8.50
C LYS A 279 -13.70 -10.99 8.09
N THR A 280 -13.58 -11.97 7.21
CA THR A 280 -12.30 -12.49 6.68
C THR A 280 -11.87 -11.75 5.42
N GLY A 281 -12.82 -11.17 4.68
CA GLY A 281 -12.58 -10.58 3.36
C GLY A 281 -12.51 -11.60 2.22
N GLU A 282 -12.94 -12.85 2.40
CA GLU A 282 -12.91 -13.87 1.35
C GLU A 282 -13.63 -13.37 0.08
N ILE A 283 -12.93 -13.38 -1.07
CA ILE A 283 -13.51 -13.06 -2.37
C ILE A 283 -13.30 -14.18 -3.39
N LYS A 284 -14.15 -14.23 -4.41
CA LYS A 284 -13.98 -15.09 -5.60
C LYS A 284 -14.50 -14.42 -6.88
N ARG A 285 -14.25 -15.05 -8.04
CA ARG A 285 -14.87 -14.68 -9.32
C ARG A 285 -16.41 -14.63 -9.19
N ALA A 286 -17.03 -13.56 -9.67
CA ALA A 286 -18.47 -13.44 -9.80
C ALA A 286 -18.97 -14.05 -11.13
N SER A 287 -20.28 -14.17 -11.31
CA SER A 287 -20.86 -14.80 -12.51
C SER A 287 -20.66 -14.03 -13.82
N ASN A 288 -20.15 -12.80 -13.74
CA ASN A 288 -19.84 -11.91 -14.87
C ASN A 288 -18.32 -11.80 -15.15
N TRP A 289 -17.48 -12.64 -14.51
CA TRP A 289 -16.03 -12.40 -14.44
C TRP A 289 -15.35 -12.24 -15.80
N GLU A 290 -15.75 -13.00 -16.83
CA GLU A 290 -15.16 -13.00 -18.17
C GLU A 290 -15.19 -11.60 -18.81
N ASP A 291 -16.39 -11.01 -18.91
CA ASP A 291 -16.57 -9.65 -19.46
C ASP A 291 -15.81 -8.59 -18.65
N ARG A 292 -15.74 -8.76 -17.33
CA ARG A 292 -15.10 -7.77 -16.44
C ARG A 292 -13.57 -7.91 -16.44
N PHE A 293 -13.03 -9.11 -16.61
CA PHE A 293 -11.60 -9.36 -16.78
C PHE A 293 -11.14 -8.91 -18.17
N TYR A 294 -11.94 -9.13 -19.22
CA TYR A 294 -11.73 -8.50 -20.52
C TYR A 294 -11.68 -6.97 -20.40
N ASN A 295 -12.63 -6.38 -19.68
CA ASN A 295 -12.62 -4.93 -19.42
C ASN A 295 -11.37 -4.46 -18.66
N LEU A 296 -10.95 -5.16 -17.59
CA LEU A 296 -9.71 -4.85 -16.86
C LEU A 296 -8.47 -4.90 -17.76
N ASN A 297 -8.37 -5.90 -18.64
CA ASN A 297 -7.23 -6.05 -19.54
C ASN A 297 -7.11 -4.92 -20.57
N ASN A 298 -8.23 -4.32 -20.99
CA ASN A 298 -8.25 -3.24 -21.98
C ASN A 298 -8.17 -1.84 -21.34
N HIS A 299 -8.56 -1.67 -20.08
CA HIS A 299 -8.69 -0.36 -19.41
C HIS A 299 -7.74 -0.22 -18.22
N SER A 300 -6.45 -0.02 -18.51
CA SER A 300 -5.36 -0.03 -17.51
C SER A 300 -5.43 1.04 -16.41
N HIS A 301 -6.22 2.11 -16.57
CA HIS A 301 -6.48 3.06 -15.47
C HIS A 301 -7.29 2.42 -14.33
N ASN A 302 -7.96 1.29 -14.55
CA ASN A 302 -8.57 0.51 -13.49
C ASN A 302 -7.54 -0.03 -12.50
N ASN A 303 -6.29 -0.28 -12.91
CA ASN A 303 -5.22 -0.64 -11.98
C ASN A 303 -4.95 0.50 -10.97
N LEU A 304 -5.02 1.76 -11.42
CA LEU A 304 -4.89 2.92 -10.53
C LEU A 304 -6.11 3.06 -9.60
N ARG A 305 -7.33 2.74 -10.09
CA ARG A 305 -8.53 2.64 -9.24
C ARG A 305 -8.36 1.55 -8.17
N ILE A 306 -7.84 0.36 -8.51
CA ILE A 306 -7.59 -0.75 -7.57
C ILE A 306 -6.52 -0.38 -6.52
N THR A 307 -5.38 0.22 -6.92
CA THR A 307 -4.39 0.73 -5.96
C THR A 307 -5.02 1.74 -4.99
N ARG A 308 -5.89 2.63 -5.48
CA ARG A 308 -6.61 3.61 -4.65
C ARG A 308 -7.58 2.94 -3.66
N ILE A 309 -8.31 1.93 -4.10
CA ILE A 309 -9.20 1.11 -3.25
C ILE A 309 -8.38 0.42 -2.16
N LEU A 310 -7.31 -0.31 -2.52
CA LEU A 310 -6.44 -1.00 -1.57
C LEU A 310 -5.85 -0.04 -0.52
N LYS A 311 -5.33 1.11 -0.95
CA LYS A 311 -4.85 2.16 -0.03
C LYS A 311 -5.97 2.59 0.94
N CYS A 312 -7.15 2.91 0.40
CA CYS A 312 -8.29 3.45 1.15
C CYS A 312 -8.80 2.48 2.22
N LEU A 313 -8.95 1.20 1.87
CA LEU A 313 -9.36 0.13 2.80
C LEU A 313 -8.43 0.04 4.01
N GLY A 314 -7.10 0.06 3.79
CA GLY A 314 -6.12 0.05 4.88
C GLY A 314 -6.01 1.34 5.69
N ILE A 315 -6.68 2.43 5.29
CA ILE A 315 -6.76 3.69 6.06
C ILE A 315 -8.07 3.78 6.85
N LEU A 316 -9.18 3.37 6.25
CA LEU A 316 -10.53 3.54 6.78
C LEU A 316 -11.08 2.28 7.49
N GLY A 317 -10.18 1.49 8.11
CA GLY A 317 -10.56 0.41 9.03
C GLY A 317 -10.87 -0.96 8.40
N PHE A 318 -10.47 -1.22 7.15
CA PHE A 318 -10.64 -2.51 6.47
C PHE A 318 -9.32 -3.12 5.94
N PRO A 319 -8.24 -3.22 6.74
CA PRO A 319 -6.96 -3.80 6.29
C PRO A 319 -7.10 -5.29 5.91
N HIS A 320 -8.00 -6.03 6.55
CA HIS A 320 -8.26 -7.44 6.26
C HIS A 320 -8.76 -7.72 4.85
N PHE A 321 -9.39 -6.74 4.19
CA PHE A 321 -9.80 -6.86 2.78
C PHE A 321 -8.66 -6.71 1.77
N GLN A 322 -7.47 -6.26 2.20
CA GLN A 322 -6.35 -6.04 1.29
C GLN A 322 -5.80 -7.39 0.79
N THR A 323 -5.42 -8.29 1.71
CA THR A 323 -4.71 -9.54 1.39
C THR A 323 -5.52 -10.51 0.52
N PRO A 324 -6.80 -10.81 0.78
CA PRO A 324 -7.61 -11.67 -0.10
C PRO A 324 -7.76 -11.10 -1.52
N LEU A 325 -7.90 -9.77 -1.66
CA LEU A 325 -8.01 -9.10 -2.95
C LEU A 325 -6.71 -9.19 -3.75
N VAL A 326 -5.56 -8.98 -3.10
CA VAL A 326 -4.25 -9.14 -3.75
C VAL A 326 -3.98 -10.60 -4.10
N GLN A 327 -4.28 -11.54 -3.19
CA GLN A 327 -4.04 -12.96 -3.43
C GLN A 327 -4.86 -13.48 -4.62
N LEU A 328 -6.10 -13.03 -4.78
CA LEU A 328 -6.89 -13.33 -5.98
C LEU A 328 -6.20 -12.75 -7.23
N PHE A 329 -5.83 -11.47 -7.26
CA PHE A 329 -5.13 -10.91 -8.43
C PHE A 329 -3.79 -11.63 -8.73
N LEU A 330 -3.06 -12.12 -7.73
CA LEU A 330 -1.87 -12.94 -7.95
C LEU A 330 -2.21 -14.30 -8.59
N LYS A 331 -3.27 -14.99 -8.14
CA LYS A 331 -3.76 -16.23 -8.76
C LYS A 331 -4.17 -15.99 -10.23
N GLU A 332 -4.93 -14.94 -10.50
CA GLU A 332 -5.41 -14.62 -11.85
C GLU A 332 -4.29 -14.17 -12.81
N THR A 333 -3.22 -13.53 -12.31
CA THR A 333 -2.12 -13.02 -13.13
C THR A 333 -0.94 -13.99 -13.30
N LEU A 334 -0.72 -14.91 -12.35
CA LEU A 334 0.45 -15.80 -12.34
C LEU A 334 0.10 -17.28 -12.56
N ILE A 335 -1.08 -17.74 -12.13
CA ILE A 335 -1.50 -19.15 -12.27
C ILE A 335 -2.45 -19.30 -13.46
N HIS A 336 -3.54 -18.54 -13.51
CA HIS A 336 -4.54 -18.66 -14.57
C HIS A 336 -4.16 -17.87 -15.84
N GLY A 337 -3.43 -16.76 -15.70
CA GLY A 337 -2.96 -15.94 -16.82
C GLY A 337 -4.05 -15.07 -17.47
N GLU A 338 -5.20 -14.93 -16.80
CA GLU A 338 -6.41 -14.25 -17.31
C GLU A 338 -6.30 -12.72 -17.31
N LEU A 339 -5.40 -12.16 -16.50
CA LEU A 339 -5.25 -10.72 -16.28
C LEU A 339 -3.85 -10.17 -16.63
N PRO A 340 -3.28 -10.43 -17.83
CA PRO A 340 -1.90 -10.04 -18.17
C PRO A 340 -1.63 -8.54 -18.01
N SER A 341 -2.60 -7.66 -18.31
CA SER A 341 -2.45 -6.20 -18.15
C SER A 341 -2.47 -5.74 -16.67
N VAL A 342 -2.82 -6.62 -15.74
CA VAL A 342 -2.82 -6.35 -14.29
C VAL A 342 -1.53 -6.87 -13.62
N LYS A 343 -0.81 -7.82 -14.24
CA LYS A 343 0.41 -8.47 -13.70
C LYS A 343 1.47 -7.45 -13.22
N ASP A 344 1.71 -6.41 -14.02
CA ASP A 344 2.60 -5.30 -13.65
C ASP A 344 2.13 -4.55 -12.40
N SER A 345 0.83 -4.31 -12.26
CA SER A 345 0.29 -3.51 -11.15
C SER A 345 0.12 -4.31 -9.86
N VAL A 346 -0.21 -5.61 -9.93
CA VAL A 346 -0.27 -6.44 -8.72
C VAL A 346 1.09 -6.59 -8.07
N LEU A 347 2.14 -6.83 -8.86
CA LEU A 347 3.51 -7.01 -8.38
C LEU A 347 4.16 -5.69 -7.92
N ASN A 348 4.01 -4.59 -8.66
CA ASN A 348 4.64 -3.32 -8.29
C ASN A 348 3.87 -2.52 -7.22
N TYR A 349 2.54 -2.65 -7.13
CA TYR A 349 1.70 -1.82 -6.28
C TYR A 349 0.82 -2.62 -5.31
N PHE A 350 0.00 -3.56 -5.80
CA PHE A 350 -1.09 -4.10 -4.97
C PHE A 350 -0.56 -4.88 -3.76
N VAL A 351 0.46 -5.72 -3.95
CA VAL A 351 1.16 -6.42 -2.84
C VAL A 351 1.70 -5.44 -1.80
N PHE A 352 2.36 -4.37 -2.26
CA PHE A 352 3.00 -3.39 -1.38
C PHE A 352 2.01 -2.40 -0.74
N ALA A 353 0.75 -2.41 -1.15
CA ALA A 353 -0.36 -1.67 -0.53
C ALA A 353 -0.96 -2.38 0.70
N VAL A 354 -0.71 -3.68 0.91
CA VAL A 354 -1.08 -4.37 2.16
C VAL A 354 -0.26 -3.77 3.31
N ARG A 355 -0.92 -3.31 4.38
CA ARG A 355 -0.22 -2.67 5.51
C ARG A 355 0.57 -3.65 6.38
N ASP A 356 0.00 -4.83 6.63
CA ASP A 356 0.64 -5.87 7.45
C ASP A 356 1.97 -6.38 6.86
N LYS A 357 2.94 -6.72 7.72
CA LYS A 357 4.27 -7.20 7.30
C LYS A 357 4.28 -8.70 6.94
N LYS A 358 3.64 -9.58 7.74
CA LYS A 358 3.64 -11.04 7.50
C LYS A 358 2.92 -11.35 6.20
N GLN A 359 1.68 -10.88 6.06
CA GLN A 359 0.85 -11.03 4.86
C GLN A 359 1.50 -10.48 3.59
N ARG A 360 2.33 -9.41 3.68
CA ARG A 360 3.14 -8.98 2.52
C ARG A 360 4.23 -10.00 2.16
N ARG A 361 4.98 -10.52 3.13
CA ARG A 361 5.99 -11.57 2.86
C ARG A 361 5.34 -12.80 2.22
N ASP A 362 4.20 -13.25 2.75
CA ASP A 362 3.44 -14.40 2.25
C ASP A 362 2.99 -14.19 0.79
N LEU A 363 2.46 -13.00 0.47
CA LEU A 363 2.06 -12.63 -0.89
C LEU A 363 3.26 -12.52 -1.85
N ILE A 364 4.42 -12.04 -1.39
CA ILE A 364 5.64 -11.97 -2.21
C ILE A 364 6.24 -13.37 -2.41
N GLN A 365 6.20 -14.25 -1.41
CA GLN A 365 6.60 -15.66 -1.51
C GLN A 365 5.67 -16.42 -2.48
N PHE A 366 4.36 -16.26 -2.35
CA PHE A 366 3.39 -16.80 -3.30
C PHE A 366 3.63 -16.29 -4.73
N ALA A 367 3.90 -14.99 -4.88
CA ALA A 367 4.24 -14.39 -6.16
C ALA A 367 5.55 -14.98 -6.73
N TYR A 368 6.60 -15.10 -5.91
CA TYR A 368 7.88 -15.70 -6.31
C TYR A 368 7.71 -17.16 -6.74
N SER A 369 6.96 -17.95 -5.96
CA SER A 369 6.69 -19.37 -6.24
C SER A 369 6.05 -19.56 -7.61
N ASN A 370 5.08 -18.73 -7.98
CA ASN A 370 4.31 -18.85 -9.21
C ASN A 370 4.87 -18.03 -10.41
N TYR A 371 5.70 -17.02 -10.19
CA TYR A 371 6.27 -16.21 -11.27
C TYR A 371 7.27 -17.03 -12.12
N LYS A 372 7.16 -16.89 -13.44
CA LYS A 372 8.08 -17.45 -14.43
C LYS A 372 8.43 -16.38 -15.49
N PRO A 373 9.69 -16.31 -15.96
CA PRO A 373 10.88 -17.02 -15.46
C PRO A 373 11.36 -16.47 -14.11
N LYS A 374 11.99 -17.30 -13.27
CA LYS A 374 12.35 -16.95 -11.86
C LYS A 374 13.42 -15.85 -11.78
N GLU A 375 14.27 -15.79 -12.79
CA GLU A 375 15.41 -14.89 -12.92
C GLU A 375 14.97 -13.42 -13.04
N GLU A 376 13.79 -13.17 -13.61
CA GLU A 376 13.21 -11.83 -13.75
C GLU A 376 12.54 -11.28 -12.49
N PHE A 377 12.49 -12.06 -11.39
CA PHE A 377 11.81 -11.61 -10.18
C PHE A 377 12.64 -10.56 -9.43
N VAL A 378 12.07 -9.35 -9.29
CA VAL A 378 12.76 -8.17 -8.73
C VAL A 378 12.05 -7.58 -7.51
N TRP A 379 10.99 -8.22 -7.02
CA TRP A 379 10.11 -7.71 -5.95
C TRP A 379 10.46 -8.25 -4.56
N CYS A 380 11.62 -8.90 -4.41
CA CYS A 380 12.26 -9.14 -3.11
C CYS A 380 13.79 -9.22 -3.29
N PRO A 381 14.57 -8.97 -2.21
CA PRO A 381 16.02 -9.08 -2.24
C PRO A 381 16.52 -10.49 -2.59
N ARG A 382 17.67 -10.56 -3.27
CA ARG A 382 18.20 -11.79 -3.85
C ARG A 382 18.55 -12.86 -2.81
N ARG A 383 18.96 -12.48 -1.59
CA ARG A 383 19.17 -13.42 -0.48
C ARG A 383 17.88 -14.13 -0.08
N ILE A 384 16.75 -13.42 -0.04
CA ILE A 384 15.43 -14.01 0.26
C ILE A 384 15.03 -15.02 -0.83
N GLN A 385 15.20 -14.67 -2.10
CA GLN A 385 15.00 -15.61 -3.23
C GLN A 385 15.84 -16.88 -3.06
N MET A 386 17.10 -16.73 -2.62
CA MET A 386 18.01 -17.85 -2.38
C MET A 386 17.67 -18.66 -1.11
N LYS A 387 17.01 -18.07 -0.09
CA LYS A 387 16.47 -18.82 1.07
C LYS A 387 15.35 -19.75 0.60
N TRP A 388 14.35 -19.22 -0.12
CA TRP A 388 13.24 -20.02 -0.64
C TRP A 388 13.71 -21.14 -1.59
N LEU A 389 14.59 -20.86 -2.55
CA LEU A 389 15.14 -21.89 -3.45
C LEU A 389 15.89 -23.03 -2.71
N ARG A 390 16.47 -22.76 -1.53
CA ARG A 390 17.09 -23.79 -0.70
C ARG A 390 16.04 -24.61 0.04
N MET A 391 15.00 -23.97 0.58
CA MET A 391 13.89 -24.64 1.26
C MET A 391 13.17 -25.59 0.30
N ASP A 392 12.76 -25.12 -0.88
CA ASP A 392 12.15 -25.93 -1.95
C ASP A 392 12.99 -27.19 -2.26
N ALA A 393 14.31 -27.03 -2.40
CA ALA A 393 15.23 -28.11 -2.72
C ALA A 393 15.45 -29.10 -1.56
N VAL A 394 15.39 -28.64 -0.31
CA VAL A 394 15.46 -29.48 0.89
C VAL A 394 14.18 -30.32 1.03
N THR A 395 13.00 -29.71 0.90
CA THR A 395 11.70 -30.41 0.93
C THR A 395 11.63 -31.50 -0.15
N THR A 396 11.93 -31.15 -1.41
CA THR A 396 12.01 -32.11 -2.53
C THR A 396 12.97 -33.27 -2.22
N SER A 397 14.09 -33.00 -1.52
CA SER A 397 15.06 -34.01 -1.13
C SER A 397 14.57 -34.93 0.00
N TYR A 398 13.65 -34.47 0.86
CA TYR A 398 13.04 -35.30 1.89
C TYR A 398 11.90 -36.16 1.35
N GLU A 399 11.05 -35.61 0.47
CA GLU A 399 9.98 -36.32 -0.23
C GLU A 399 10.53 -37.50 -1.04
N LEU A 400 11.50 -37.27 -1.93
CA LEU A 400 12.14 -38.35 -2.70
C LEU A 400 12.76 -39.43 -1.80
N LYS A 401 13.28 -39.07 -0.63
CA LYS A 401 13.79 -40.02 0.36
C LYS A 401 12.69 -40.75 1.12
N SER A 402 11.49 -40.17 1.31
CA SER A 402 10.37 -40.86 1.96
C SER A 402 9.71 -41.86 1.02
N GLU A 403 9.53 -41.52 -0.26
CA GLU A 403 9.05 -42.44 -1.31
C GLU A 403 9.99 -43.64 -1.48
N LEU A 404 11.31 -43.39 -1.61
CA LEU A 404 12.33 -44.45 -1.71
C LEU A 404 12.44 -45.35 -0.46
N ARG A 405 11.84 -44.95 0.67
CA ARG A 405 11.72 -45.77 1.89
C ARG A 405 10.40 -46.54 1.99
N HIS A 406 9.34 -46.12 1.28
CA HIS A 406 8.07 -46.85 1.18
C HIS A 406 8.04 -47.87 0.02
N GLN A 407 9.01 -47.82 -0.90
CA GLN A 407 9.19 -48.78 -2.00
C GLN A 407 10.18 -49.92 -1.65
N ARG A 408 10.41 -50.20 -0.37
CA ARG A 408 11.35 -51.23 0.13
C ARG A 408 10.73 -52.05 1.25
#